data_AF-A0A7S2GZB8-F1
#
_entry.id   AF-A0A7S2GZB8-F1
#
_cell.length_a   1.000
_cell.length_b   1.000
_cell.length_c   1.000
_cell.angle_alpha   90.00
_cell.angle_beta   90.00
_cell.angle_gamma   90.00
#
_symmetry.space_group_name_H-M   'P 1'
#
loop_
_entity.id
_entity.type
_entity.pdbx_description
1 polymer ?
#
loop_
_entity_poly.entity_id
_entity_poly.type
_entity_poly.pdbx_seq_one_letter_code
_entity_poly.pdbx_strand_id
1 'polypeptide(L)'
;DISYARGWPWIWERYFDMIQPLATSMPWMVGVGNHEIDNGGTDAFRATDGSDSGGECGVPTHQRFPYFESPTLMWYTFDYGPVHFVVLSSEHQPAPQLAFFERDMSLLNRTLTPWVIVAIHRPLFTSSDRDGLERRLAHTWHALFVAHHVDVVLLAHDHYYERMCAVETEVSCSANRDRPVYILDGSAGAEFSPNATNASALTMYKDFDLWGYSRIEVRADALTHTHYHTDNSVVDTLTLPASW
;
A
#
# COMPACT_ATOMS: atom_id res chain seq x y z
N ASP A 1 -0.03 -6.82 5.80
CA ASP A 1 -0.77 -7.90 6.47
C ASP A 1 -1.17 -8.98 5.49
N ILE A 2 -0.50 -10.12 5.57
CA ILE A 2 -0.58 -11.18 4.56
C ILE A 2 -1.44 -12.33 5.09
N SER A 3 -0.95 -13.05 6.10
CA SER A 3 -1.58 -14.28 6.60
C SER A 3 -2.17 -14.15 7.99
N TYR A 4 -1.79 -13.10 8.73
CA TYR A 4 -2.04 -12.97 10.18
C TYR A 4 -1.58 -14.20 10.99
N ALA A 5 -0.53 -14.90 10.53
CA ALA A 5 0.01 -16.07 11.23
C ALA A 5 0.50 -15.73 12.64
N ARG A 6 1.11 -14.56 12.84
CA ARG A 6 1.42 -13.98 14.16
C ARG A 6 2.06 -14.96 15.15
N GLY A 7 3.02 -15.76 14.69
CA GLY A 7 3.76 -16.73 15.49
C GLY A 7 3.18 -18.15 15.46
N TRP A 8 2.15 -18.40 14.64
CA TRP A 8 1.55 -19.72 14.42
C TRP A 8 1.87 -20.23 13.01
N PRO A 9 2.99 -20.96 12.80
CA PRO A 9 3.51 -21.24 11.45
C PRO A 9 2.55 -21.99 10.53
N TRP A 10 1.64 -22.81 11.07
CA TRP A 10 0.67 -23.56 10.28
C TRP A 10 -0.34 -22.65 9.53
N ILE A 11 -0.53 -21.40 9.97
CA ILE A 11 -1.37 -20.43 9.27
C ILE A 11 -0.71 -19.97 7.96
N TRP A 12 0.62 -19.84 7.91
CA TRP A 12 1.34 -19.57 6.67
C TRP A 12 1.10 -20.67 5.62
N GLU A 13 1.13 -21.93 6.03
CA GLU A 13 0.86 -23.06 5.11
C GLU A 13 -0.57 -22.99 4.54
N ARG A 14 -1.57 -22.70 5.40
CA ARG A 14 -2.95 -22.48 4.93
C ARG A 14 -3.08 -21.29 3.99
N TYR A 15 -2.36 -20.21 4.25
CA TYR A 15 -2.35 -19.05 3.37
C TYR A 15 -1.82 -19.42 1.98
N PHE A 16 -0.72 -20.19 1.90
CA PHE A 16 -0.18 -20.64 0.62
C PHE A 16 -1.12 -21.58 -0.13
N ASP A 17 -1.76 -22.53 0.57
CA ASP A 17 -2.80 -23.39 -0.02
C ASP A 17 -3.95 -22.56 -0.59
N MET A 18 -4.37 -21.50 0.12
CA MET A 18 -5.45 -20.61 -0.29
C MET A 18 -5.11 -19.81 -1.56
N ILE A 19 -3.91 -19.23 -1.65
CA ILE A 19 -3.52 -18.40 -2.80
C ILE A 19 -2.96 -19.20 -3.98
N GLN A 20 -2.65 -20.49 -3.78
CA GLN A 20 -1.99 -21.35 -4.77
C GLN A 20 -2.61 -21.26 -6.18
N PRO A 21 -3.95 -21.28 -6.38
CA PRO A 21 -4.53 -21.24 -7.72
C PRO A 21 -4.17 -19.97 -8.50
N LEU A 22 -3.93 -18.85 -7.81
CA LEU A 22 -3.54 -17.58 -8.43
C LEU A 22 -2.02 -17.44 -8.48
N ALA A 23 -1.34 -17.65 -7.36
CA ALA A 23 0.09 -17.40 -7.21
C ALA A 23 0.97 -18.36 -8.06
N THR A 24 0.44 -19.49 -8.50
CA THR A 24 1.15 -20.40 -9.43
C THR A 24 1.01 -20.01 -10.91
N SER A 25 0.06 -19.11 -11.24
CA SER A 25 -0.23 -18.69 -12.61
C SER A 25 0.06 -17.22 -12.88
N MET A 26 0.14 -16.39 -11.83
CA MET A 26 0.40 -14.96 -11.90
C MET A 26 1.35 -14.54 -10.77
N PRO A 27 2.23 -13.54 -10.99
CA PRO A 27 3.09 -13.01 -9.93
C PRO A 27 2.25 -12.53 -8.74
N TRP A 28 2.57 -13.04 -7.55
CA TRP A 28 1.95 -12.65 -6.29
C TRP A 28 2.91 -11.78 -5.49
N MET A 29 2.87 -10.48 -5.76
CA MET A 29 3.76 -9.47 -5.19
C MET A 29 3.25 -9.05 -3.81
N VAL A 30 4.14 -8.91 -2.83
CA VAL A 30 3.76 -8.57 -1.45
C VAL A 30 4.51 -7.36 -0.93
N GLY A 31 3.81 -6.51 -0.18
CA GLY A 31 4.40 -5.56 0.78
C GLY A 31 4.30 -6.12 2.19
N VAL A 32 5.01 -5.51 3.14
CA VAL A 32 4.98 -5.94 4.55
C VAL A 32 4.20 -4.95 5.40
N GLY A 33 3.42 -5.49 6.34
CA GLY A 33 2.73 -4.72 7.37
C GLY A 33 3.20 -5.06 8.78
N ASN A 34 2.53 -4.46 9.76
CA ASN A 34 2.80 -4.64 11.17
C ASN A 34 2.68 -6.11 11.60
N HIS A 35 1.73 -6.87 11.05
CA HIS A 35 1.59 -8.30 11.35
C HIS A 35 2.72 -9.18 10.81
N GLU A 36 3.56 -8.66 9.91
CA GLU A 36 4.76 -9.34 9.46
C GLU A 36 6.00 -8.92 10.28
N ILE A 37 6.11 -7.66 10.71
CA ILE A 37 7.37 -7.08 11.23
C ILE A 37 7.40 -6.78 12.73
N ASP A 38 6.30 -6.27 13.30
CA ASP A 38 6.26 -5.65 14.64
C ASP A 38 6.42 -6.72 15.72
N ASN A 39 7.48 -6.70 16.52
CA ASN A 39 7.79 -7.78 17.49
C ASN A 39 8.11 -7.31 18.91
N GLY A 40 7.90 -6.02 19.23
CA GLY A 40 8.18 -5.41 20.53
C GLY A 40 9.68 -5.27 20.84
N GLY A 41 10.55 -5.51 19.85
CA GLY A 41 12.01 -5.39 19.97
C GLY A 41 12.54 -4.03 19.52
N THR A 42 13.68 -3.63 20.06
CA THR A 42 14.34 -2.33 19.77
C THR A 42 15.36 -2.40 18.62
N ASP A 43 15.08 -3.18 17.57
CA ASP A 43 16.02 -3.31 16.46
C ASP A 43 16.17 -1.97 15.70
N ALA A 44 17.39 -1.60 15.34
CA ALA A 44 17.75 -0.33 14.72
C ALA A 44 17.11 -0.12 13.34
N PHE A 45 16.56 -1.17 12.73
CA PHE A 45 15.90 -1.13 11.43
C PHE A 45 14.39 -0.88 11.50
N ARG A 46 13.77 -0.91 12.68
CA ARG A 46 12.30 -0.78 12.85
C ARG A 46 11.87 0.66 13.13
N ALA A 47 10.69 1.04 12.62
CA ALA A 47 10.07 2.35 12.85
C ALA A 47 8.98 2.33 13.94
N THR A 48 8.51 1.15 14.34
CA THR A 48 7.39 0.92 15.26
C THR A 48 7.83 0.08 16.46
N ASP A 49 7.14 0.25 17.60
CA ASP A 49 7.36 -0.49 18.86
C ASP A 49 6.27 -1.55 19.13
N GLY A 50 5.38 -1.80 18.15
CA GLY A 50 4.30 -2.78 18.22
C GLY A 50 4.79 -4.23 18.33
N SER A 51 3.91 -5.15 18.70
CA SER A 51 4.20 -6.59 18.84
C SER A 51 3.29 -7.48 17.98
N ASP A 52 2.75 -6.91 16.91
CA ASP A 52 1.64 -7.49 16.14
C ASP A 52 2.00 -8.77 15.38
N SER A 53 3.28 -8.96 15.03
CA SER A 53 3.79 -10.16 14.37
C SER A 53 3.87 -11.40 15.26
N GLY A 54 3.61 -11.27 16.57
CA GLY A 54 3.68 -12.42 17.49
C GLY A 54 5.06 -13.07 17.56
N GLY A 55 6.12 -12.29 17.32
CA GLY A 55 7.51 -12.76 17.33
C GLY A 55 8.05 -13.21 15.97
N GLU A 56 7.26 -13.16 14.89
CA GLU A 56 7.72 -13.53 13.54
C GLU A 56 8.79 -12.60 12.99
N CYS A 57 8.73 -11.32 13.36
CA CYS A 57 9.80 -10.34 13.14
C CYS A 57 10.34 -10.25 11.70
N GLY A 58 9.48 -10.53 10.71
CA GLY A 58 9.78 -10.53 9.28
C GLY A 58 10.39 -11.82 8.75
N VAL A 59 10.83 -12.74 9.61
CA VAL A 59 11.56 -13.95 9.17
C VAL A 59 10.71 -14.85 8.28
N PRO A 60 9.47 -15.25 8.64
CA PRO A 60 8.66 -16.11 7.78
C PRO A 60 8.38 -15.46 6.43
N THR A 61 7.98 -14.19 6.41
CA THR A 61 7.69 -13.44 5.19
C THR A 61 8.92 -13.38 4.27
N HIS A 62 10.08 -13.03 4.83
CA HIS A 62 11.33 -12.97 4.09
C HIS A 62 11.69 -14.31 3.43
N GLN A 63 11.51 -15.42 4.15
CA GLN A 63 11.87 -16.75 3.66
C GLN A 63 10.86 -17.33 2.66
N ARG A 64 9.63 -16.80 2.65
CA ARG A 64 8.50 -17.37 1.89
C ARG A 64 8.16 -16.60 0.62
N PHE A 65 8.51 -15.32 0.54
CA PHE A 65 8.31 -14.51 -0.65
C PHE A 65 9.64 -14.06 -1.27
N PRO A 66 9.77 -14.08 -2.60
CA PRO A 66 10.94 -13.52 -3.26
C PRO A 66 10.92 -11.99 -3.17
N TYR A 67 12.05 -11.40 -2.76
CA TYR A 67 12.28 -9.96 -2.82
C TYR A 67 13.35 -9.67 -3.87
N PHE A 68 13.08 -8.72 -4.76
CA PHE A 68 14.03 -8.27 -5.76
C PHE A 68 15.06 -7.35 -5.08
N GLU A 69 16.31 -7.39 -5.54
CA GLU A 69 17.40 -6.48 -5.16
C GLU A 69 18.10 -6.67 -3.79
N SER A 70 17.48 -7.25 -2.75
CA SER A 70 18.21 -7.59 -1.51
C SER A 70 17.52 -8.65 -0.64
N PRO A 71 18.28 -9.61 -0.05
CA PRO A 71 17.76 -10.56 0.93
C PRO A 71 17.47 -9.93 2.31
N THR A 72 17.51 -8.61 2.47
CA THR A 72 17.21 -7.97 3.76
C THR A 72 16.25 -6.80 3.66
N LEU A 73 15.95 -6.33 2.45
CA LEU A 73 15.14 -5.14 2.24
C LEU A 73 13.79 -5.56 1.68
N MET A 74 12.72 -5.31 2.44
CA MET A 74 11.34 -5.66 2.08
C MET A 74 10.63 -4.51 1.35
N TRP A 75 11.42 -3.62 0.76
CA TRP A 75 10.98 -2.59 -0.19
C TRP A 75 11.76 -2.78 -1.49
N TYR A 76 11.08 -2.66 -2.61
CA TYR A 76 11.60 -2.98 -3.93
C TYR A 76 10.73 -2.32 -5.01
N THR A 77 11.22 -2.31 -6.25
CA THR A 77 10.45 -1.85 -7.41
C THR A 77 10.36 -2.94 -8.46
N PHE A 78 9.36 -2.82 -9.33
CA PHE A 78 9.21 -3.69 -10.50
C PHE A 78 8.31 -3.04 -11.55
N ASP A 79 8.50 -3.43 -12.80
CA ASP A 79 7.66 -2.99 -13.90
C ASP A 79 6.67 -4.08 -14.30
N TYR A 80 5.43 -3.69 -14.60
CA TYR A 80 4.44 -4.57 -15.23
C TYR A 80 3.67 -3.81 -16.30
N GLY A 81 4.00 -4.09 -17.57
CA GLY A 81 3.48 -3.33 -18.70
C GLY A 81 3.92 -1.86 -18.63
N PRO A 82 3.01 -0.88 -18.78
CA PRO A 82 3.34 0.55 -18.74
C PRO A 82 3.37 1.13 -17.31
N VAL A 83 3.44 0.29 -16.28
CA VAL A 83 3.37 0.71 -14.88
C VAL A 83 4.65 0.34 -14.15
N HIS A 84 5.22 1.33 -13.48
CA HIS A 84 6.30 1.18 -12.53
C HIS A 84 5.72 1.13 -11.10
N PHE A 85 5.96 0.04 -10.40
CA PHE A 85 5.50 -0.16 -9.03
C PHE A 85 6.65 0.06 -8.05
N VAL A 86 6.38 0.82 -7.00
CA VAL A 86 7.27 0.99 -5.85
C VAL A 86 6.59 0.42 -4.62
N VAL A 87 7.18 -0.62 -4.02
CA VAL A 87 6.70 -1.21 -2.77
C VAL A 87 7.59 -0.74 -1.64
N LEU A 88 7.02 -0.02 -0.68
CA LEU A 88 7.71 0.51 0.50
C LEU A 88 7.22 -0.20 1.78
N SER A 89 7.99 -0.08 2.85
CA SER A 89 7.65 -0.64 4.16
C SER A 89 7.43 0.47 5.18
N SER A 90 6.21 0.54 5.73
CA SER A 90 5.90 1.41 6.86
C SER A 90 6.54 0.98 8.19
N GLU A 91 6.95 -0.29 8.31
CA GLU A 91 7.48 -0.84 9.56
C GLU A 91 9.00 -0.68 9.72
N HIS A 92 9.68 -0.23 8.66
CA HIS A 92 11.13 -0.07 8.63
C HIS A 92 11.52 1.41 8.68
N GLN A 93 12.75 1.69 9.12
CA GLN A 93 13.30 3.04 9.19
C GLN A 93 13.15 3.76 7.84
N PRO A 94 12.70 5.04 7.84
CA PRO A 94 12.38 5.73 6.60
C PRO A 94 13.61 6.19 5.83
N ALA A 95 14.70 6.58 6.48
CA ALA A 95 15.84 7.21 5.80
C ALA A 95 16.45 6.36 4.66
N PRO A 96 16.71 5.05 4.81
CA PRO A 96 17.17 4.21 3.70
C PRO A 96 16.16 4.10 2.56
N GLN A 97 14.87 4.10 2.89
CA GLN A 97 13.77 3.98 1.92
C GLN A 97 13.57 5.28 1.13
N LEU A 98 13.74 6.44 1.77
CA LEU A 98 13.71 7.74 1.10
C LEU A 98 14.84 7.84 0.05
N ALA A 99 16.06 7.42 0.41
CA ALA A 99 17.19 7.40 -0.51
C ALA A 99 17.02 6.36 -1.63
N PHE A 100 16.40 5.22 -1.33
CA PHE A 100 16.02 4.21 -2.32
C PHE A 100 15.03 4.78 -3.33
N PHE A 101 13.94 5.38 -2.87
CA PHE A 101 12.90 5.98 -3.71
C PHE A 101 13.46 7.05 -4.64
N GLU A 102 14.24 8.00 -4.10
CA GLU A 102 14.89 9.05 -4.90
C GLU A 102 15.78 8.48 -6.00
N ARG A 103 16.58 7.47 -5.68
CA ARG A 103 17.46 6.82 -6.66
C ARG A 103 16.65 6.12 -7.74
N ASP A 104 15.65 5.33 -7.34
CA ASP A 104 14.78 4.59 -8.26
C ASP A 104 14.04 5.54 -9.22
N MET A 105 13.40 6.58 -8.69
CA MET A 105 12.72 7.60 -9.50
C MET A 105 13.68 8.36 -10.43
N SER A 106 14.95 8.56 -10.06
CA SER A 106 15.96 9.18 -10.93
C SER A 106 16.36 8.32 -12.14
N LEU A 107 16.15 7.00 -12.07
CA LEU A 107 16.46 6.04 -13.12
C LEU A 107 15.23 5.68 -13.97
N LEU A 108 14.02 6.07 -13.53
CA LEU A 108 12.76 5.76 -14.17
C LEU A 108 12.67 6.33 -15.59
N ASN A 109 12.39 5.46 -16.57
CA ASN A 109 12.09 5.88 -17.93
C ASN A 109 10.58 5.95 -18.18
N ARG A 110 9.99 7.14 -17.97
CA ARG A 110 8.54 7.38 -18.15
C ARG A 110 8.03 7.21 -19.58
N THR A 111 8.91 7.12 -20.58
CA THR A 111 8.48 6.78 -21.95
C THR A 111 8.10 5.31 -22.09
N LEU A 112 8.61 4.44 -21.22
CA LEU A 112 8.28 3.01 -21.16
C LEU A 112 7.20 2.74 -20.11
N THR A 113 7.36 3.31 -18.92
CA THR A 113 6.48 3.15 -17.77
C THR A 113 5.96 4.51 -17.30
N PRO A 114 4.98 5.11 -18.00
CA PRO A 114 4.47 6.43 -17.67
C PRO A 114 3.77 6.49 -16.32
N TRP A 115 3.18 5.36 -15.89
CA TRP A 115 2.40 5.29 -14.66
C TRP A 115 3.25 4.85 -13.48
N VAL A 116 3.15 5.56 -12.36
CA VAL A 116 3.84 5.22 -11.13
C VAL A 116 2.85 4.96 -10.00
N ILE A 117 2.91 3.77 -9.44
CA ILE A 117 2.08 3.35 -8.31
C ILE A 117 2.98 3.01 -7.13
N VAL A 118 2.75 3.68 -6.00
CA VAL A 118 3.41 3.37 -4.74
C VAL A 118 2.48 2.55 -3.87
N ALA A 119 2.98 1.50 -3.22
CA ALA A 119 2.26 0.75 -2.19
C ALA A 119 3.00 0.85 -0.85
N ILE A 120 2.28 1.19 0.22
CA ILE A 120 2.79 1.23 1.59
C ILE A 120 1.68 0.84 2.57
N HIS A 121 1.98 -0.03 3.54
CA HIS A 121 0.93 -0.64 4.37
C HIS A 121 0.23 0.37 5.29
N ARG A 122 0.93 1.00 6.23
CA ARG A 122 0.32 2.01 7.12
C ARG A 122 0.02 3.30 6.36
N PRO A 123 -1.17 3.88 6.53
CA PRO A 123 -1.58 5.05 5.78
C PRO A 123 -0.78 6.30 6.15
N LEU A 124 -0.45 7.10 5.13
CA LEU A 124 0.06 8.48 5.31
C LEU A 124 -1.08 9.41 5.75
N PHE A 125 -2.23 9.23 5.11
CA PHE A 125 -3.47 9.94 5.39
C PHE A 125 -4.56 8.89 5.55
N THR A 126 -5.41 9.03 6.57
CA THR A 126 -6.55 8.15 6.87
C THR A 126 -7.62 8.97 7.60
N SER A 127 -8.90 8.63 7.43
CA SER A 127 -9.97 9.17 8.28
C SER A 127 -10.16 8.39 9.58
N SER A 128 -9.40 7.31 9.77
CA SER A 128 -9.33 6.52 11.00
C SER A 128 -8.60 7.27 12.12
N ASP A 129 -8.97 6.96 13.36
CA ASP A 129 -8.21 7.33 14.56
C ASP A 129 -7.14 6.29 14.94
N ARG A 130 -7.02 5.21 14.14
CA ARG A 130 -5.97 4.19 14.26
C ARG A 130 -4.58 4.76 13.94
N ASP A 131 -3.56 4.02 14.36
CA ASP A 131 -2.17 4.34 14.12
C ASP A 131 -1.80 4.29 12.62
N GLY A 132 -1.56 5.45 12.02
CA GLY A 132 -0.92 5.62 10.72
C GLY A 132 0.58 5.94 10.85
N LEU A 133 1.20 6.39 9.75
CA LEU A 133 2.55 6.93 9.82
C LEU A 133 2.62 8.21 10.68
N GLU A 134 3.77 8.42 11.31
CA GLU A 134 4.04 9.67 12.02
C GLU A 134 3.88 10.87 11.06
N ARG A 135 3.19 11.92 11.53
CA ARG A 135 2.71 13.00 10.68
C ARG A 135 3.80 13.69 9.86
N ARG A 136 4.97 13.96 10.45
CA ARG A 136 6.09 14.58 9.72
C ARG A 136 6.65 13.65 8.64
N LEU A 137 6.70 12.35 8.93
CA LEU A 137 7.09 11.35 7.96
C LEU A 137 6.07 11.24 6.81
N ALA A 138 4.76 11.24 7.11
CA ALA A 138 3.72 11.25 6.09
C ALA A 138 3.85 12.46 5.15
N HIS A 139 4.12 13.64 5.68
CA HIS A 139 4.39 14.84 4.87
C HIS A 139 5.66 14.72 4.02
N THR A 140 6.71 14.11 4.55
CA THR A 140 7.97 13.91 3.83
C THR A 140 7.75 13.00 2.62
N TRP A 141 7.05 11.87 2.81
CA TRP A 141 6.68 10.99 1.72
C TRP A 141 5.75 11.65 0.72
N HIS A 142 4.70 12.35 1.19
CA HIS A 142 3.77 13.06 0.32
C HIS A 142 4.51 14.08 -0.57
N ALA A 143 5.42 14.87 0.00
CA ALA A 143 6.21 15.84 -0.77
C ALA A 143 7.06 15.18 -1.86
N LEU A 144 7.68 14.02 -1.57
CA LEU A 144 8.42 13.26 -2.57
C LEU A 144 7.51 12.68 -3.66
N PHE A 145 6.35 12.15 -3.30
CA PHE A 145 5.41 11.59 -4.27
C PHE A 145 4.85 12.67 -5.21
N VAL A 146 4.62 13.88 -4.69
CA VAL A 146 4.25 15.04 -5.52
C VAL A 146 5.40 15.44 -6.44
N ALA A 147 6.62 15.61 -5.90
CA ALA A 147 7.79 16.04 -6.67
C ALA A 147 8.14 15.07 -7.81
N HIS A 148 7.89 13.77 -7.59
CA HIS A 148 8.13 12.72 -8.57
C HIS A 148 6.87 12.27 -9.29
N HIS A 149 5.79 13.07 -9.33
CA HIS A 149 4.58 12.79 -10.11
C HIS A 149 4.07 11.34 -9.98
N VAL A 150 3.94 10.85 -8.75
CA VAL A 150 3.28 9.57 -8.47
C VAL A 150 1.79 9.71 -8.79
N ASP A 151 1.22 8.71 -9.47
CA ASP A 151 -0.18 8.76 -9.90
C ASP A 151 -1.12 8.26 -8.80
N VAL A 152 -0.79 7.11 -8.21
CA VAL A 152 -1.61 6.44 -7.19
C VAL A 152 -0.71 5.98 -6.05
N VAL A 153 -1.18 6.20 -4.82
CA VAL A 153 -0.59 5.62 -3.61
C VAL A 153 -1.61 4.69 -2.99
N LEU A 154 -1.30 3.40 -3.00
CA LEU A 154 -2.07 2.34 -2.37
C LEU A 154 -1.67 2.19 -0.91
N LEU A 155 -2.66 2.27 -0.04
CA LEU A 155 -2.55 2.16 1.42
C LEU A 155 -3.39 0.96 1.90
N ALA A 156 -3.09 0.48 3.10
CA ALA A 156 -3.88 -0.58 3.75
C ALA A 156 -3.96 -0.29 5.26
N HIS A 157 -3.74 -1.32 6.10
CA HIS A 157 -3.79 -1.31 7.57
C HIS A 157 -5.17 -1.08 8.17
N ASP A 158 -5.86 0.00 7.79
CA ASP A 158 -7.26 0.17 8.17
C ASP A 158 -8.14 -0.76 7.34
N HIS A 159 -8.96 -1.58 8.00
CA HIS A 159 -9.72 -2.62 7.32
C HIS A 159 -11.04 -2.06 6.78
N TYR A 160 -10.97 -1.22 5.75
CA TYR A 160 -12.10 -0.72 4.96
C TYR A 160 -11.57 -0.20 3.61
N TYR A 161 -12.47 0.24 2.73
CA TYR A 161 -12.12 0.97 1.51
C TYR A 161 -12.28 2.48 1.71
N GLU A 162 -11.30 3.27 1.28
CA GLU A 162 -11.39 4.72 1.22
C GLU A 162 -10.59 5.28 0.05
N ARG A 163 -11.25 6.03 -0.83
CA ARG A 163 -10.58 6.88 -1.80
C ARG A 163 -10.54 8.31 -1.29
N MET A 164 -9.34 8.84 -1.22
CA MET A 164 -9.12 10.24 -0.90
C MET A 164 -9.03 11.09 -2.16
N CYS A 165 -9.11 12.39 -1.98
CA CYS A 165 -8.82 13.34 -3.04
C CYS A 165 -7.31 13.43 -3.32
N ALA A 166 -6.96 14.16 -4.37
CA ALA A 166 -5.63 14.69 -4.57
C ALA A 166 -5.28 15.61 -3.38
N VAL A 167 -4.40 15.18 -2.47
CA VAL A 167 -4.19 15.86 -1.18
C VAL A 167 -3.36 17.14 -1.34
N GLU A 168 -3.94 18.31 -1.07
CA GLU A 168 -3.21 19.61 -1.07
C GLU A 168 -2.50 19.85 0.26
N THR A 169 -3.27 19.72 1.33
CA THR A 169 -2.82 19.80 2.72
C THR A 169 -3.52 18.69 3.51
N GLU A 170 -3.21 18.54 4.79
CA GLU A 170 -3.88 17.53 5.65
C GLU A 170 -5.41 17.66 5.70
N VAL A 171 -5.96 18.80 5.30
CA VAL A 171 -7.39 19.12 5.41
C VAL A 171 -7.99 19.70 4.13
N SER A 172 -7.28 19.62 3.00
CA SER A 172 -7.79 20.17 1.74
C SER A 172 -7.36 19.36 0.52
N CYS A 173 -8.22 19.38 -0.49
CA CYS A 173 -8.01 18.75 -1.77
C CYS A 173 -7.50 19.75 -2.80
N SER A 174 -6.59 19.32 -3.67
CA SER A 174 -6.26 20.03 -4.90
C SER A 174 -7.44 19.92 -5.86
N ALA A 175 -7.80 21.03 -6.49
CA ALA A 175 -8.77 21.06 -7.58
C ALA A 175 -8.14 20.59 -8.90
N ASN A 176 -6.81 20.58 -8.96
CA ASN A 176 -6.07 20.08 -10.11
C ASN A 176 -5.74 18.62 -9.87
N ARG A 177 -5.71 17.89 -10.97
CA ARG A 177 -4.93 16.67 -11.00
C ARG A 177 -3.49 17.25 -11.11
N ASP A 178 -2.66 17.15 -10.08
CA ASP A 178 -1.24 17.56 -10.08
C ASP A 178 -0.39 16.81 -9.04
N ARG A 179 -0.96 15.76 -8.46
CA ARG A 179 -0.46 15.03 -7.30
C ARG A 179 -1.12 13.66 -7.20
N PRO A 180 -0.56 12.72 -6.41
CA PRO A 180 -1.14 11.40 -6.26
C PRO A 180 -2.54 11.42 -5.68
N VAL A 181 -3.33 10.43 -6.10
CA VAL A 181 -4.54 10.02 -5.39
C VAL A 181 -4.19 8.91 -4.41
N TYR A 182 -4.69 9.02 -3.19
CA TYR A 182 -4.52 8.00 -2.16
C TYR A 182 -5.74 7.09 -2.13
N ILE A 183 -5.49 5.78 -2.16
CA ILE A 183 -6.51 4.75 -2.09
C ILE A 183 -6.11 3.80 -0.96
N LEU A 184 -6.90 3.80 0.10
CA LEU A 184 -6.80 2.85 1.19
C LEU A 184 -7.72 1.67 0.87
N ASP A 185 -7.15 0.48 0.73
CA ASP A 185 -7.90 -0.74 0.45
C ASP A 185 -7.42 -1.89 1.35
N GLY A 186 -7.78 -1.81 2.63
CA GLY A 186 -7.53 -2.87 3.62
C GLY A 186 -8.71 -3.83 3.78
N SER A 187 -9.65 -3.83 2.84
CA SER A 187 -10.96 -4.49 2.96
C SER A 187 -10.96 -5.99 2.60
N ALA A 188 -9.79 -6.61 2.45
CA ALA A 188 -9.65 -7.93 1.81
C ALA A 188 -10.10 -9.15 2.66
N GLY A 189 -10.53 -8.96 3.92
CA GLY A 189 -11.11 -10.05 4.73
C GLY A 189 -10.84 -10.01 6.23
N ALA A 190 -9.97 -9.12 6.72
CA ALA A 190 -9.81 -8.90 8.15
C ALA A 190 -11.05 -8.18 8.74
N GLU A 191 -11.25 -8.28 10.06
CA GLU A 191 -12.38 -7.64 10.74
C GLU A 191 -12.34 -6.12 10.52
N PHE A 192 -13.47 -5.51 10.15
CA PHE A 192 -13.53 -4.07 9.86
C PHE A 192 -13.00 -3.24 11.03
N SER A 193 -12.23 -2.20 10.71
CA SER A 193 -11.69 -1.30 11.73
C SER A 193 -12.82 -0.66 12.54
N PRO A 194 -12.62 -0.42 13.86
CA PRO A 194 -13.53 0.42 14.62
C PRO A 194 -13.60 1.81 13.98
N ASN A 195 -14.73 2.49 14.13
CA ASN A 195 -14.96 3.82 13.56
C ASN A 195 -14.76 3.92 12.04
N ALA A 196 -14.89 2.82 11.28
CA ALA A 196 -14.83 2.81 9.82
C ALA A 196 -15.86 3.76 9.17
N THR A 197 -16.86 4.24 9.91
CA THR A 197 -17.81 5.27 9.46
C THR A 197 -17.22 6.68 9.42
N ASN A 198 -16.07 6.93 10.06
CA ASN A 198 -15.48 8.27 10.11
C ASN A 198 -15.00 8.71 8.72
N ALA A 199 -15.21 9.98 8.41
CA ALA A 199 -14.71 10.63 7.20
C ALA A 199 -13.92 11.89 7.58
N SER A 200 -12.94 12.22 6.74
CA SER A 200 -12.13 13.43 6.85
C SER A 200 -12.47 14.40 5.71
N ALA A 201 -11.89 15.60 5.75
CA ALA A 201 -11.97 16.54 4.63
C ALA A 201 -11.32 16.03 3.33
N LEU A 202 -10.51 14.98 3.41
CA LEU A 202 -9.84 14.34 2.26
C LEU A 202 -10.67 13.20 1.65
N THR A 203 -11.65 12.68 2.39
CA THR A 203 -12.44 11.50 1.99
C THR A 203 -13.37 11.85 0.83
N MET A 204 -13.16 11.23 -0.33
CA MET A 204 -14.03 11.38 -1.50
C MET A 204 -15.05 10.25 -1.63
N TYR A 205 -14.65 9.04 -1.23
CA TYR A 205 -15.50 7.87 -1.19
C TYR A 205 -15.01 6.95 -0.08
N LYS A 206 -15.93 6.26 0.60
CA LYS A 206 -15.61 5.31 1.66
C LYS A 206 -16.64 4.18 1.67
N ASP A 207 -16.17 2.96 1.89
CA ASP A 207 -17.01 1.78 2.04
C ASP A 207 -16.45 0.86 3.13
N PHE A 208 -17.35 0.33 3.95
CA PHE A 208 -17.06 -0.58 5.05
C PHE A 208 -18.19 -1.61 5.20
N ASP A 209 -18.97 -1.82 4.14
CA ASP A 209 -20.19 -2.62 4.18
C ASP A 209 -19.88 -4.10 3.92
N LEU A 210 -18.99 -4.38 2.98
CA LEU A 210 -18.58 -5.73 2.60
C LEU A 210 -17.08 -5.78 2.27
N TRP A 211 -16.46 -6.94 2.51
CA TRP A 211 -15.09 -7.16 2.08
C TRP A 211 -14.98 -7.07 0.57
N GLY A 212 -13.83 -6.60 0.09
CA GLY A 212 -13.63 -6.27 -1.30
C GLY A 212 -12.20 -6.45 -1.80
N TYR A 213 -12.01 -6.07 -3.05
CA TYR A 213 -10.73 -6.03 -3.73
C TYR A 213 -10.77 -4.99 -4.85
N SER A 214 -9.60 -4.50 -5.23
CA SER A 214 -9.49 -3.55 -6.34
C SER A 214 -8.83 -4.15 -7.58
N ARG A 215 -9.19 -3.60 -8.73
CA ARG A 215 -8.54 -3.85 -10.01
C ARG A 215 -8.09 -2.53 -10.62
N ILE A 216 -6.86 -2.52 -11.13
CA ILE A 216 -6.32 -1.42 -11.92
C ILE A 216 -6.21 -1.88 -13.37
N GLU A 217 -6.85 -1.16 -14.28
CA GLU A 217 -6.74 -1.34 -15.72
C GLU A 217 -6.02 -0.14 -16.33
N VAL A 218 -4.95 -0.39 -17.08
CA VAL A 218 -4.18 0.66 -17.74
C VAL A 218 -4.33 0.54 -19.26
N ARG A 219 -4.73 1.65 -19.87
CA ARG A 219 -4.84 1.86 -21.31
C ARG A 219 -3.82 2.93 -21.74
N ALA A 220 -3.72 3.15 -23.04
CA ALA A 220 -2.77 4.11 -23.61
C ALA A 220 -2.96 5.54 -23.08
N ASP A 221 -4.20 5.90 -22.75
CA ASP A 221 -4.62 7.26 -22.41
C ASP A 221 -5.25 7.38 -21.02
N ALA A 222 -5.31 6.31 -20.23
CA ALA A 222 -5.93 6.32 -18.91
C ALA A 222 -5.51 5.14 -18.02
N LEU A 223 -5.56 5.37 -16.71
CA LEU A 223 -5.54 4.37 -15.66
C LEU A 223 -6.89 4.40 -14.96
N THR A 224 -7.54 3.24 -14.86
CA THR A 224 -8.82 3.09 -14.17
C THR A 224 -8.64 2.18 -12.97
N HIS A 225 -8.90 2.70 -11.78
CA HIS A 225 -9.02 1.94 -10.56
C HIS A 225 -10.50 1.66 -10.27
N THR A 226 -10.85 0.42 -9.98
CA THR A 226 -12.21 0.03 -9.57
C THR A 226 -12.14 -0.84 -8.33
N HIS A 227 -12.89 -0.47 -7.31
CA HIS A 227 -13.09 -1.28 -6.11
C HIS A 227 -14.38 -2.10 -6.24
N TYR A 228 -14.30 -3.38 -5.89
CA TYR A 228 -15.40 -4.32 -5.93
C TYR A 228 -15.63 -4.90 -4.54
N HIS A 229 -16.87 -5.15 -4.18
CA HIS A 229 -17.17 -6.11 -3.12
C HIS A 229 -16.88 -7.53 -3.59
N THR A 230 -16.74 -8.44 -2.63
CA THR A 230 -16.53 -9.88 -2.86
C THR A 230 -17.66 -10.57 -3.63
N ASP A 231 -18.85 -9.96 -3.72
CA ASP A 231 -19.95 -10.40 -4.59
C ASP A 231 -19.84 -9.89 -6.04
N ASN A 232 -18.74 -9.18 -6.36
CA ASN A 232 -18.43 -8.51 -7.63
C ASN A 232 -19.28 -7.27 -7.96
N SER A 233 -20.04 -6.73 -7.01
CA SER A 233 -20.66 -5.42 -7.18
C SER A 233 -19.59 -4.31 -7.19
N VAL A 234 -19.77 -3.32 -8.06
CA VAL A 234 -18.86 -2.17 -8.14
C VAL A 234 -19.24 -1.17 -7.07
N VAL A 235 -18.26 -0.82 -6.24
CA VAL A 235 -18.41 0.12 -5.13
C VAL A 235 -18.02 1.53 -5.58
N ASP A 236 -16.82 1.66 -6.14
CA ASP A 236 -16.25 2.93 -6.56
C ASP A 236 -15.36 2.78 -7.79
N THR A 237 -15.25 3.84 -8.59
CA THR A 237 -14.40 3.88 -9.77
C THR A 237 -13.73 5.25 -9.91
N LEU A 238 -12.41 5.23 -10.10
CA LEU A 238 -11.59 6.39 -10.41
C LEU A 238 -10.94 6.18 -11.77
N THR A 239 -11.09 7.15 -12.68
CA THR A 239 -10.35 7.19 -13.94
C THR A 239 -9.42 8.38 -13.93
N LEU A 240 -8.13 8.12 -14.07
CA LEU A 240 -7.09 9.10 -14.25
C LEU A 240 -6.70 9.11 -15.74
N PRO A 241 -6.77 10.24 -16.47
CA PRO A 241 -6.24 10.30 -17.84
C PRO A 241 -4.73 10.04 -17.86
N ALA A 242 -4.06 9.83 -18.99
CA ALA A 242 -2.60 9.81 -19.01
C ALA A 242 -2.06 11.08 -18.32
N SER A 243 -1.10 10.93 -17.41
CA SER A 243 -0.54 12.03 -16.62
C SER A 243 0.23 13.05 -17.49
N TRP A 244 0.53 14.18 -16.84
CA TRP A 244 1.20 15.41 -17.32
C TRP A 244 2.57 15.20 -17.95
#